data_AF-A0A2D6JNR3-F1
#
_entry.id   AF-A0A2D6JNR3-F1
#
_cell.length_a   1.000
_cell.length_b   1.000
_cell.length_c   1.000
_cell.angle_alpha   90.00
_cell.angle_beta   90.00
_cell.angle_gamma   90.00
#
_symmetry.space_group_name_H-M   'P 1'
#
loop_
_entity.id
_entity.type
_entity.pdbx_description
1 polymer ?
#
loop_
_entity_poly.entity_id
_entity_poly.type
_entity_poly.pdbx_seq_one_letter_code
_entity_poly.pdbx_strand_id
1 'polypeptide(L)'
;DGDTASWVSDYSGAKSATTEIGFVPLSGTAVDNDGFEYIERDQFYDDDGCYDFTLEVSNTNLGDEHSTTFTVTNSWTINWNSDDTQDRNSYPVC
;
A
#
# COMPACT_ATOMS: atom_id res chain seq x y z
N ASP A 1 12.65 21.36 9.14
CA ASP A 1 11.84 20.24 9.62
C ASP A 1 10.61 20.11 8.74
N GLY A 2 10.77 19.48 7.58
CA GLY A 2 9.73 19.31 6.54
C GLY A 2 9.73 17.90 5.95
N ASP A 3 10.34 16.95 6.66
CA ASP A 3 10.62 15.61 6.17
C ASP A 3 9.55 14.60 6.63
N THR A 4 8.50 15.09 7.30
CA THR A 4 7.48 14.29 7.95
C THR A 4 6.13 14.47 7.28
N ALA A 5 5.55 13.38 6.80
CA ALA A 5 4.18 13.34 6.31
C ALA A 5 3.28 12.60 7.30
N SER A 6 2.06 13.08 7.53
CA SER A 6 1.05 12.41 8.36
C SER A 6 -0.30 12.35 7.67
N TRP A 7 -0.99 11.21 7.77
CA TRP A 7 -2.36 11.02 7.26
C TRP A 7 -3.17 10.18 8.24
N VAL A 8 -4.49 10.13 8.04
CA VAL A 8 -5.50 9.39 8.80
C VAL A 8 -6.37 8.64 7.79
N SER A 9 -6.58 7.34 7.97
CA SER A 9 -7.50 6.55 7.13
C SER A 9 -8.93 6.66 7.64
N ASP A 10 -9.90 6.74 6.71
CA ASP A 10 -11.35 6.68 7.01
C ASP A 10 -11.84 5.24 7.25
N TYR A 11 -11.07 4.24 6.82
CA TYR A 11 -11.29 2.83 7.16
C TYR A 11 -10.56 2.53 8.49
N SER A 12 -11.14 1.68 9.34
CA SER A 12 -10.84 1.56 10.78
C SER A 12 -9.38 1.24 11.17
N GLY A 13 -8.53 0.98 10.18
CA GLY A 13 -7.23 0.40 10.36
C GLY A 13 -6.08 1.35 10.69
N ALA A 14 -5.54 2.07 9.70
CA ALA A 14 -4.47 3.03 9.96
C ALA A 14 -5.07 4.37 10.38
N LYS A 15 -5.37 4.51 11.68
CA LYS A 15 -5.92 5.76 12.23
C LYS A 15 -5.01 6.96 12.06
N SER A 16 -3.71 6.73 11.97
CA SER A 16 -2.76 7.71 11.46
C SER A 16 -1.39 7.08 11.31
N ALA A 17 -0.61 7.51 10.32
CA ALA A 17 0.80 7.21 10.27
C ALA A 17 1.61 8.49 10.10
N THR A 18 2.80 8.50 10.67
CA THR A 18 3.79 9.55 10.53
C THR A 18 5.04 8.90 9.95
N THR A 19 5.47 9.33 8.78
CA THR A 19 6.67 8.80 8.13
C THR A 19 7.70 9.88 7.92
N GLU A 20 8.95 9.58 8.25
CA GLU A 20 10.12 10.29 7.77
C GLU A 20 10.53 9.66 6.42
N ILE A 21 10.88 10.51 5.44
CA ILE A 21 11.25 10.18 4.05
C ILE A 21 11.60 8.69 3.84
N GLY A 22 10.74 7.95 3.11
CA GLY A 22 11.10 6.62 2.61
C GLY A 22 9.94 5.62 2.53
N PHE A 23 9.11 5.51 3.57
CA PHE A 23 8.12 4.43 3.66
C PHE A 23 6.71 4.93 3.99
N VAL A 24 5.75 4.65 3.12
CA VAL A 24 4.32 4.92 3.38
C VAL A 24 3.67 3.61 3.84
N PRO A 25 3.40 3.40 5.14
CA PRO A 25 2.62 2.25 5.61
C PRO A 25 1.23 2.21 4.96
N LEU A 26 0.93 1.13 4.26
CA LEU A 26 -0.42 0.90 3.77
C LEU A 26 -1.33 0.51 4.94
N SER A 27 -2.58 0.99 4.91
CA SER A 27 -3.61 0.48 5.83
C SER A 27 -3.94 -0.96 5.49
N GLY A 28 -4.07 -1.81 6.50
CA GLY A 28 -4.48 -3.19 6.30
C GLY A 28 -5.99 -3.33 6.08
N THR A 29 -6.40 -4.55 5.72
CA THR A 29 -7.81 -4.97 5.72
C THR A 29 -8.17 -5.78 6.96
N ALA A 30 -7.17 -6.19 7.76
CA ALA A 30 -7.31 -6.89 9.04
C ALA A 30 -6.20 -6.51 10.03
N VAL A 31 -6.32 -7.00 11.28
CA VAL A 31 -5.39 -6.76 12.39
C VAL A 31 -5.02 -8.08 13.04
N ASP A 32 -3.72 -8.30 13.31
CA ASP A 32 -3.24 -9.49 14.00
C ASP A 32 -3.39 -9.40 15.53
N ASN A 33 -2.96 -10.44 16.26
CA ASN A 33 -3.09 -10.50 17.73
C ASN A 33 -2.21 -9.48 18.47
N ASP A 34 -1.17 -8.95 17.81
CA ASP A 34 -0.25 -7.95 18.36
C ASP A 34 -0.70 -6.53 17.99
N GLY A 35 -1.79 -6.39 17.23
CA GLY A 35 -2.35 -5.11 16.81
C GLY A 35 -1.74 -4.56 15.53
N PHE A 36 -0.96 -5.36 14.78
CA PHE A 36 -0.41 -4.96 13.50
C PHE A 36 -1.41 -5.19 12.37
N GLU A 37 -1.49 -4.21 11.49
CA GLU A 37 -2.34 -4.27 10.32
C GLU A 37 -1.70 -5.04 9.19
N TYR A 38 -2.50 -5.80 8.45
CA TYR A 38 -2.06 -6.48 7.24
C TYR A 38 -3.19 -6.57 6.21
N ILE A 39 -2.82 -6.84 4.97
CA ILE A 39 -3.77 -7.16 3.90
C ILE A 39 -4.17 -8.63 4.06
N GLU A 40 -5.36 -8.87 4.60
CA GLU A 40 -5.96 -10.21 4.68
C GLU A 40 -6.29 -10.72 3.28
N ARG A 41 -5.91 -11.97 3.02
CA ARG A 41 -5.97 -12.56 1.69
C ARG A 41 -7.39 -12.50 1.15
N ASP A 42 -8.31 -13.09 1.89
CA ASP A 42 -9.71 -13.31 1.49
C ASP A 42 -10.55 -12.02 1.49
N GLN A 43 -9.96 -10.88 1.87
CA GLN A 43 -10.61 -9.56 1.87
C GLN A 43 -10.12 -8.66 0.73
N PHE A 44 -8.96 -8.95 0.14
CA PHE A 44 -8.32 -8.07 -0.83
C PHE A 44 -8.03 -8.75 -2.17
N TYR A 45 -7.67 -10.03 -2.16
CA TYR A 45 -7.33 -10.79 -3.35
C TYR A 45 -8.52 -11.68 -3.73
N ASP A 46 -8.82 -11.75 -5.02
CA ASP A 46 -9.89 -12.61 -5.53
C ASP A 46 -9.42 -14.06 -5.71
N ASP A 47 -8.23 -14.26 -6.30
CA ASP A 47 -7.59 -15.56 -6.52
C ASP A 47 -6.10 -15.38 -6.92
N ASP A 48 -5.45 -16.41 -7.45
CA ASP A 48 -4.19 -16.29 -8.18
C ASP A 48 -4.31 -15.27 -9.32
N GLY A 49 -3.32 -14.39 -9.47
CA GLY A 49 -3.39 -13.37 -10.52
C GLY A 49 -2.35 -12.27 -10.45
N CYS A 50 -2.46 -11.34 -11.39
CA CYS A 50 -1.68 -10.10 -11.44
C CYS A 50 -2.45 -9.01 -10.70
N TYR A 51 -1.77 -8.34 -9.76
CA TYR A 51 -2.33 -7.28 -8.94
C TYR A 51 -1.52 -6.00 -9.08
N ASP A 52 -2.20 -4.91 -9.38
CA ASP A 52 -1.62 -3.57 -9.46
C ASP A 52 -1.78 -2.85 -8.12
N PHE A 53 -0.65 -2.45 -7.55
CA PHE A 53 -0.58 -1.59 -6.38
C PHE A 53 -0.19 -0.18 -6.84
N THR A 54 -1.16 0.74 -6.79
CA THR A 54 -0.96 2.15 -7.17
C THR A 54 -0.90 3.03 -5.93
N LEU A 55 0.19 3.80 -5.81
CA LEU A 55 0.31 4.90 -4.88
C LEU A 55 0.17 6.22 -5.63
N GLU A 56 -0.82 7.03 -5.26
CA GLU A 56 -1.00 8.39 -5.74
C GLU A 56 -0.80 9.38 -4.59
N VAL A 57 0.12 10.34 -4.76
CA VAL A 57 0.41 11.39 -3.79
C VAL A 57 0.22 12.73 -4.46
N SER A 58 -0.71 13.55 -3.94
CA SER A 58 -0.99 14.88 -4.46
C SER A 58 -0.80 15.94 -3.37
N ASN A 59 -0.04 17.00 -3.67
CA ASN A 59 0.10 18.14 -2.76
C ASN A 59 -0.86 19.26 -3.16
N THR A 60 -2.06 19.25 -2.58
CA THR A 60 -3.11 20.23 -2.88
C THR A 60 -2.95 21.56 -2.14
N ASN A 61 -2.03 21.65 -1.17
CA ASN A 61 -1.87 22.84 -0.33
C ASN A 61 -0.98 23.93 -0.95
N LEU A 62 -0.33 23.66 -2.07
CA LEU A 62 0.52 24.62 -2.78
C LEU A 62 -0.25 25.49 -3.78
N GLY A 63 -1.56 25.28 -3.92
CA GLY A 63 -2.40 25.89 -4.95
C GLY A 63 -2.33 25.12 -6.28
N ASP A 64 -3.37 25.23 -7.11
CA ASP A 64 -3.55 24.41 -8.33
C ASP A 64 -2.34 24.48 -9.30
N GLU A 65 -1.66 25.63 -9.34
CA GLU A 65 -0.48 25.87 -10.19
C GLU A 65 0.80 25.16 -9.72
N HIS A 66 0.82 24.69 -8.48
CA HIS A 66 1.94 23.99 -7.85
C HIS A 66 1.55 22.62 -7.30
N SER A 67 0.30 22.21 -7.49
CA SER A 67 -0.19 20.87 -7.14
C SER A 67 0.39 19.87 -8.12
N THR A 68 1.39 19.12 -7.68
CA THR A 68 1.91 17.98 -8.41
C THR A 68 1.33 16.70 -7.82
N THR A 69 0.82 15.85 -8.70
CA THR A 69 0.45 14.47 -8.38
C THR A 69 1.56 13.56 -8.88
N PHE A 70 2.09 12.75 -7.98
CA PHE A 70 3.01 11.67 -8.27
C PHE A 70 2.25 10.34 -8.17
N THR A 71 2.30 9.55 -9.22
CA THR A 71 1.67 8.23 -9.28
C THR A 71 2.72 7.18 -9.58
N VAL A 72 2.80 6.14 -8.76
CA VAL A 72 3.60 4.95 -9.01
C VAL A 72 2.68 3.73 -8.95
N THR A 73 2.76 2.88 -9.97
CA THR A 73 2.12 1.57 -9.99
C THR A 73 3.21 0.51 -10.03
N ASN A 74 3.07 -0.51 -9.19
CA ASN A 74 3.83 -1.75 -9.28
C ASN A 74 2.86 -2.92 -9.41
N SER A 75 3.22 -3.89 -10.24
CA SER A 75 2.38 -5.04 -10.58
C SER A 75 3.04 -6.32 -10.11
N TRP A 76 2.33 -7.11 -9.31
CA TRP A 76 2.84 -8.35 -8.69
C TRP A 76 2.01 -9.54 -9.15
N THR A 77 2.66 -10.63 -9.52
CA THR A 77 1.98 -11.90 -9.74
C THR A 77 1.93 -12.69 -8.44
N ILE A 78 0.73 -13.01 -7.99
CA ILE A 78 0.48 -13.78 -6.78
C ILE A 78 -0.06 -15.17 -7.14
N ASN A 79 0.57 -16.21 -6.61
CA ASN A 79 0.18 -17.61 -6.80
C ASN A 79 0.04 -18.32 -5.44
N TRP A 80 -1.16 -18.31 -4.88
CA TRP A 80 -1.53 -18.93 -3.61
C TRP A 80 -1.39 -20.45 -3.59
N ASN A 81 -1.35 -21.08 -4.76
CA ASN A 81 -1.14 -22.52 -4.90
C ASN A 81 0.33 -22.94 -4.81
N SER A 82 1.27 -21.98 -4.75
CA SER A 82 2.68 -22.27 -4.55
C SER A 82 3.07 -22.26 -3.08
N ASP A 83 3.71 -23.35 -2.64
CA ASP A 83 4.35 -23.44 -1.32
C ASP A 83 5.73 -22.75 -1.29
N ASP A 84 6.33 -22.47 -2.45
CA ASP A 84 7.57 -21.70 -2.57
C ASP A 84 7.26 -20.20 -2.52
N THR A 85 7.86 -19.48 -1.57
CA THR A 85 7.60 -18.06 -1.35
C THR A 85 8.09 -17.15 -2.47
N GLN A 86 9.13 -17.54 -3.22
CA GLN A 86 9.60 -16.79 -4.40
C GLN A 86 8.64 -16.96 -5.57
N ASP A 87 8.05 -18.14 -5.73
CA ASP A 87 7.06 -18.41 -6.77
C ASP A 87 5.67 -17.87 -6.40
N ARG A 88 5.33 -17.85 -5.10
CA ARG A 88 4.07 -17.30 -4.58
C ARG A 88 3.99 -15.80 -4.75
N ASN A 89 5.10 -15.09 -4.49
CA ASN A 89 5.20 -13.65 -4.55
C ASN A 89 6.34 -13.27 -5.49
N SER A 90 6.16 -13.55 -6.78
CA SER A 90 7.22 -13.29 -7.76
C SER A 90 7.13 -11.85 -8.26
N TYR A 91 8.28 -11.16 -8.30
CA TYR A 91 8.46 -9.95 -9.09
C TYR A 91 8.87 -10.33 -10.52
N PRO A 92 7.89 -10.53 -11.41
CA PRO A 92 8.01 -10.03 -12.76
C PRO A 92 6.86 -9.07 -13.04
N VAL A 93 7.14 -8.05 -13.86
CA VAL A 93 6.11 -7.19 -14.46
C VAL A 93 5.20 -8.12 -15.26
N CYS A 94 4.03 -8.43 -14.70
CA CYS A 94 2.83 -8.62 -15.49
C CYS A 94 2.37 -7.22 -15.98
#